data_AF-A0A093YRR0-F1
#
_entry.id   AF-A0A093YRR0-F1
#
_cell.length_a   1.000
_cell.length_b   1.000
_cell.length_c   1.000
_cell.angle_alpha   90.00
_cell.angle_beta   90.00
_cell.angle_gamma   90.00
#
_symmetry.space_group_name_H-M   'P 1'
#
loop_
_entity.id
_entity.type
_entity.pdbx_description
1 polymer ?
#
loop_
_entity_poly.entity_id
_entity_poly.type
_entity_poly.pdbx_seq_one_letter_code
_entity_poly.pdbx_strand_id
1 'polypeptide(L)'
;MGESPPPYPEPSAQLPINHVTSILPLDADLAAFSHPHTLLISAIKSVDGLGATVVRYWTARSPMASITIYSQLGINSFQYVRNFRELGTFILPTGIEPSDVHQCLTSLITESPTVSSDPEIIPHIVAHLSSLPQNKGLSVQLFSIPVFGSSAEKLLAGGPIPRWKWAKPTSVYGQKSGSWEIELGKAIEDGEWSAGKDLQILVKGVPEGNADY
;
A
#
# COMPACT_ATOMS: atom_id res chain seq x y z
N MET A 1 20.90 -62.38 -29.59
CA MET A 1 21.23 -61.19 -28.78
C MET A 1 19.92 -60.58 -28.30
N GLY A 2 19.80 -60.31 -27.01
CA GLY A 2 18.61 -59.75 -26.38
C GLY A 2 18.66 -60.01 -24.87
N GLU A 3 19.50 -59.28 -24.15
CA GLU A 3 19.54 -59.32 -22.68
C GLU A 3 18.26 -58.65 -22.14
N SER A 4 17.56 -59.34 -21.23
CA SER A 4 16.44 -58.76 -20.48
C SER A 4 16.95 -57.71 -19.49
N PRO A 5 16.22 -56.59 -19.30
CA PRO A 5 16.60 -55.58 -18.31
C PRO A 5 16.44 -56.14 -16.89
N PRO A 6 17.21 -55.61 -15.91
CA PRO A 6 17.16 -56.09 -14.55
C PRO A 6 15.80 -55.78 -13.89
N PRO A 7 15.34 -56.62 -12.95
CA PRO A 7 14.09 -56.39 -12.24
C PRO A 7 14.19 -55.13 -11.36
N TYR A 8 13.12 -54.34 -11.35
CA TYR A 8 12.99 -53.17 -10.48
C TYR A 8 13.02 -53.59 -9.01
N PRO A 9 13.71 -52.83 -8.13
CA PRO A 9 13.66 -53.07 -6.70
C PRO A 9 12.23 -52.82 -6.17
N GLU A 10 11.71 -53.77 -5.40
CA GLU A 10 10.45 -53.61 -4.66
C GLU A 10 10.56 -52.44 -3.65
N PRO A 11 9.45 -51.74 -3.38
CA PRO A 11 9.45 -50.57 -2.51
C PRO A 11 9.66 -51.00 -1.05
N SER A 12 10.92 -51.00 -0.63
CA SER A 12 11.33 -51.15 0.76
C SER A 12 10.68 -50.08 1.63
N ALA A 13 9.88 -50.57 2.59
CA ALA A 13 9.56 -49.98 3.89
C ALA A 13 9.39 -48.45 3.95
N GLN A 14 8.12 -48.06 4.17
CA GLN A 14 7.67 -46.76 4.66
C GLN A 14 8.75 -46.03 5.48
N LEU A 15 9.43 -45.08 4.82
CA LEU A 15 10.11 -44.01 5.52
C LEU A 15 9.04 -43.29 6.36
N PRO A 16 9.28 -43.01 7.65
CA PRO A 16 8.35 -42.22 8.42
C PRO A 16 8.18 -40.91 7.67
N ILE A 17 6.96 -40.68 7.18
CA ILE A 17 6.53 -39.38 6.69
C ILE A 17 6.62 -38.50 7.92
N ASN A 18 7.77 -37.87 8.09
CA ASN A 18 7.88 -36.71 8.94
C ASN A 18 6.91 -35.71 8.32
N HIS A 19 5.69 -35.67 8.85
CA HIS A 19 4.89 -34.47 8.86
C HIS A 19 5.75 -33.43 9.59
N VAL A 20 6.69 -32.84 8.85
CA VAL A 20 7.19 -31.52 9.13
C VAL A 20 5.95 -30.68 8.93
N THR A 21 5.20 -30.48 10.00
CA THR A 21 4.35 -29.31 10.16
C THR A 21 5.33 -28.16 10.04
N SER A 22 5.56 -27.72 8.80
CA SER A 22 6.35 -26.53 8.51
C SER A 22 5.48 -25.41 9.05
N ILE A 23 5.65 -25.13 10.34
CA ILE A 23 5.21 -23.89 10.93
C ILE A 23 6.08 -22.86 10.21
N LEU A 24 5.59 -22.39 9.06
CA LEU A 24 6.15 -21.24 8.37
C LEU A 24 6.36 -20.20 9.46
N PRO A 25 7.58 -19.69 9.65
CA PRO A 25 7.84 -18.73 10.70
C PRO A 25 6.83 -17.60 10.52
N LEU A 26 6.05 -17.34 11.57
CA LEU A 26 5.14 -16.20 11.65
C LEU A 26 5.93 -14.99 11.15
N ASP A 27 5.48 -14.35 10.07
CA ASP A 27 6.20 -13.19 9.52
C ASP A 27 6.31 -12.16 10.64
N ALA A 28 7.52 -11.98 11.16
CA ALA A 28 7.78 -11.09 12.28
C ALA A 28 7.36 -9.65 11.93
N ASP A 29 7.40 -9.31 10.64
CA ASP A 29 6.90 -8.03 10.15
C ASP A 29 5.38 -7.90 10.34
N LEU A 30 4.58 -8.95 10.14
CA LEU A 30 3.13 -8.84 10.34
C LEU A 30 2.75 -8.61 11.82
N ALA A 31 3.57 -9.08 12.77
CA ALA A 31 3.40 -8.76 14.18
C ALA A 31 3.93 -7.36 14.52
N ALA A 32 5.05 -6.95 13.93
CA ALA A 32 5.68 -5.66 14.20
C ALA A 32 4.94 -4.47 13.55
N PHE A 33 4.31 -4.70 12.39
CA PHE A 33 3.59 -3.70 11.60
C PHE A 33 2.08 -3.92 11.72
N SER A 34 1.54 -3.69 12.92
CA SER A 34 0.14 -3.94 13.24
C SER A 34 -0.73 -2.68 13.30
N HIS A 35 -0.14 -1.49 13.19
CA HIS A 35 -0.85 -0.23 13.40
C HIS A 35 -1.39 0.32 12.07
N PRO A 36 -2.72 0.40 11.88
CA PRO A 36 -3.29 0.88 10.64
C PRO A 36 -3.16 2.41 10.50
N HIS A 37 -2.83 2.84 9.30
CA HIS A 37 -2.85 4.22 8.83
C HIS A 37 -3.58 4.29 7.50
N THR A 38 -4.15 5.44 7.19
CA THR A 38 -4.81 5.66 5.91
C THR A 38 -3.92 6.48 5.00
N LEU A 39 -3.65 5.97 3.80
CA LEU A 39 -3.06 6.76 2.72
C LEU A 39 -4.17 7.36 1.86
N LEU A 40 -4.13 8.67 1.66
CA LEU A 40 -4.97 9.38 0.70
C LEU A 40 -4.21 9.51 -0.62
N ILE A 41 -4.80 8.99 -1.69
CA ILE A 41 -4.20 8.96 -3.02
C ILE A 41 -4.99 9.92 -3.91
N SER A 42 -4.30 10.84 -4.57
CA SER A 42 -4.89 11.74 -5.55
C SER A 42 -4.32 11.48 -6.93
N ALA A 43 -5.20 11.23 -7.90
CA ALA A 43 -4.85 11.09 -9.31
C ALA A 43 -5.50 12.21 -10.13
N ILE A 44 -4.69 12.82 -10.98
CA ILE A 44 -5.11 13.82 -11.95
C ILE A 44 -5.07 13.13 -13.31
N LYS A 45 -6.19 13.16 -14.05
CA LYS A 45 -6.20 12.63 -15.42
C LYS A 45 -5.31 13.52 -16.29
N SER A 46 -4.11 13.05 -16.59
CA SER A 46 -3.25 13.67 -17.61
C SER A 46 -3.78 13.33 -19.01
N VAL A 47 -3.61 14.24 -19.96
CA VAL A 47 -4.00 14.08 -21.37
C VAL A 47 -3.30 12.88 -22.02
N ASP A 48 -2.14 12.49 -21.50
CA ASP A 48 -1.32 11.38 -22.01
C ASP A 48 -1.51 10.05 -21.25
N GLY A 49 -2.49 9.96 -20.35
CA GLY A 49 -2.83 8.73 -19.61
C GLY A 49 -1.88 8.37 -18.44
N LEU A 50 -0.71 9.00 -18.35
CA LEU A 50 0.21 8.92 -17.20
C LEU A 50 -0.16 9.99 -16.17
N GLY A 51 -1.06 9.66 -15.24
CA GLY A 51 -1.39 10.51 -14.11
C GLY A 51 -0.36 10.36 -12.99
N ALA A 52 0.34 11.44 -12.65
CA ALA A 52 1.13 11.47 -11.42
C ALA A 52 0.21 11.21 -10.21
N THR A 53 0.52 10.17 -9.43
CA THR A 53 -0.28 9.77 -8.28
C THR A 53 0.40 10.22 -7.01
N VAL A 54 -0.12 11.25 -6.35
CA VAL A 54 0.44 11.73 -5.08
C VAL A 54 -0.23 11.00 -3.93
N VAL A 55 0.56 10.44 -3.02
CA VAL A 55 0.09 9.70 -1.85
C VAL A 55 0.36 10.52 -0.59
N ARG A 56 -0.58 10.56 0.34
CA ARG A 56 -0.46 11.36 1.56
C ARG A 56 -0.80 10.57 2.79
N TYR A 57 -0.11 10.90 3.87
CA TYR A 57 -0.39 10.40 5.20
C TYR A 57 -0.16 11.55 6.16
N TRP A 58 -0.98 11.68 7.18
CA TRP A 58 -0.82 12.74 8.17
C TRP A 58 -0.79 12.12 9.56
N THR A 59 -0.11 12.81 10.46
CA THR A 59 0.01 12.40 11.86
C THR A 59 -0.35 13.58 12.75
N ALA A 60 -0.82 13.34 13.97
CA ALA A 60 -1.19 14.42 14.92
C ALA A 60 -0.05 15.41 15.15
N ARG A 61 1.20 14.96 15.02
CA ARG A 61 2.40 15.76 15.24
C ARG A 61 3.00 16.35 13.96
N SER A 62 2.50 15.95 12.80
CA SER A 62 2.89 16.48 11.50
C SER A 62 1.72 16.33 10.53
N PRO A 63 0.78 17.28 10.53
CA PRO A 63 -0.36 17.29 9.61
C PRO A 63 0.07 17.60 8.17
N MET A 64 1.32 18.01 7.97
CA MET A 64 1.94 18.29 6.66
C MET A 64 2.80 17.14 6.13
N ALA A 65 2.87 16.01 6.84
CA ALA A 65 3.63 14.88 6.34
C ALA A 65 3.04 14.45 4.98
N SER A 66 3.91 14.24 4.01
CA SER A 66 3.49 13.77 2.70
C SER A 66 4.67 13.05 2.06
N ILE A 67 4.35 12.01 1.30
CA ILE A 67 5.34 11.26 0.54
C ILE A 67 4.86 11.32 -0.90
N THR A 68 5.58 12.05 -1.74
CA THR A 68 5.38 11.92 -3.18
C THR A 68 5.91 10.56 -3.61
N ILE A 69 5.01 9.60 -3.83
CA ILE A 69 5.36 8.32 -4.44
C ILE A 69 5.19 8.50 -5.95
N TYR A 70 6.29 8.56 -6.68
CA TYR A 70 6.23 8.40 -8.12
C TYR A 70 5.86 6.95 -8.41
N SER A 71 4.69 6.73 -8.97
CA SER A 71 4.28 5.39 -9.41
C SER A 71 3.87 5.45 -10.87
N GLN A 72 4.45 4.56 -11.67
CA GLN A 72 4.00 4.32 -13.04
C GLN A 72 2.69 3.50 -13.08
N LEU A 73 2.23 3.01 -11.93
CA LEU A 73 1.02 2.21 -11.87
C LEU A 73 -0.21 3.06 -12.05
N GLY A 74 -1.04 2.64 -13.00
CA GLY A 74 -2.41 3.09 -13.07
C GLY A 74 -3.12 2.81 -11.74
N ILE A 75 -4.06 3.69 -11.40
CA ILE A 75 -4.81 3.61 -10.14
C ILE A 75 -5.45 2.24 -9.88
N ASN A 76 -5.70 1.50 -10.96
CA ASN A 76 -6.25 0.15 -10.95
C ASN A 76 -5.39 -0.83 -10.16
N SER A 77 -4.09 -0.63 -10.00
CA SER A 77 -3.25 -1.56 -9.22
C SER A 77 -3.56 -1.51 -7.73
N PHE A 78 -4.06 -0.38 -7.21
CA PHE A 78 -4.46 -0.28 -5.81
C PHE A 78 -5.68 -1.14 -5.47
N GLN A 79 -6.45 -1.61 -6.47
CA GLN A 79 -7.59 -2.50 -6.26
C GLN A 79 -7.21 -3.85 -5.62
N TYR A 80 -5.93 -4.23 -5.68
CA TYR A 80 -5.41 -5.45 -5.07
C TYR A 80 -5.18 -5.31 -3.56
N VAL A 81 -5.13 -4.07 -3.05
CA VAL A 81 -5.00 -3.78 -1.62
C VAL A 81 -6.35 -3.95 -0.92
N ARG A 82 -6.34 -4.66 0.19
CA ARG A 82 -7.53 -4.90 1.01
C ARG A 82 -8.11 -3.56 1.50
N ASN A 83 -9.44 -3.42 1.40
CA ASN A 83 -10.18 -2.20 1.76
C ASN A 83 -9.74 -0.96 0.98
N PHE A 84 -9.22 -1.12 -0.24
CA PHE A 84 -9.14 -0.01 -1.20
C PHE A 84 -10.53 0.63 -1.38
N ARG A 85 -10.58 1.97 -1.35
CA ARG A 85 -11.81 2.74 -1.55
C ARG A 85 -11.58 3.83 -2.58
N GLU A 86 -12.48 3.89 -3.56
CA GLU A 86 -12.67 5.07 -4.37
C GLU A 86 -13.55 6.06 -3.60
N LEU A 87 -13.03 7.26 -3.38
CA LEU A 87 -13.71 8.32 -2.62
C LEU A 87 -14.55 9.22 -3.52
N GLY A 88 -14.24 9.23 -4.82
CA GLY A 88 -14.96 9.96 -5.85
C GLY A 88 -14.06 10.88 -6.66
N THR A 89 -14.69 11.61 -7.58
CA THR A 89 -14.05 12.66 -8.38
C THR A 89 -14.52 14.01 -7.90
N PHE A 90 -13.57 14.91 -7.65
CA PHE A 90 -13.81 16.26 -7.14
C PHE A 90 -13.17 17.27 -8.08
N ILE A 91 -13.82 18.42 -8.23
CA ILE A 91 -13.29 19.56 -8.98
C ILE A 91 -12.72 20.54 -7.96
N LEU A 92 -11.39 20.71 -8.01
CA LEU A 92 -10.70 21.70 -7.18
C LEU A 92 -10.91 23.10 -7.74
N PRO A 93 -10.86 24.16 -6.89
CA PRO A 93 -11.07 25.54 -7.31
C PRO A 93 -10.19 25.98 -8.48
N THR A 94 -10.70 26.90 -9.31
CA THR A 94 -9.95 27.50 -10.41
C THR A 94 -8.68 28.21 -9.92
N GLY A 95 -7.54 27.92 -10.54
CA GLY A 95 -6.23 28.47 -10.19
C GLY A 95 -5.29 27.47 -9.48
N ILE A 96 -5.78 26.26 -9.17
CA ILE A 96 -4.93 25.17 -8.70
C ILE A 96 -4.34 24.43 -9.91
N GLU A 97 -3.02 24.54 -10.07
CA GLU A 97 -2.28 23.74 -11.04
C GLU A 97 -2.15 22.27 -10.56
N PRO A 98 -1.91 21.31 -11.47
CA PRO A 98 -1.69 19.92 -11.10
C PRO A 98 -0.58 19.72 -10.04
N SER A 99 0.46 20.57 -10.05
CA SER A 99 1.51 20.59 -9.03
C SER A 99 1.01 20.99 -7.64
N ASP A 100 -0.04 21.81 -7.59
CA ASP A 100 -0.51 22.49 -6.38
C ASP A 100 -1.69 21.75 -5.72
N VAL A 101 -2.19 20.69 -6.36
CA VAL A 101 -3.12 19.74 -5.74
C VAL A 101 -2.54 19.29 -4.41
N HIS A 102 -1.22 19.07 -4.35
CA HIS A 102 -0.49 18.78 -3.14
C HIS A 102 -0.76 19.80 -2.03
N GLN A 103 -0.61 21.09 -2.31
CA GLN A 103 -0.83 22.10 -1.28
C GLN A 103 -2.30 22.18 -0.85
N CYS A 104 -3.23 22.08 -1.81
CA CYS A 104 -4.67 22.20 -1.56
C CYS A 104 -5.19 21.14 -0.57
N LEU A 105 -4.97 19.83 -0.80
CA LEU A 105 -5.48 18.84 0.17
C LEU A 105 -4.70 18.86 1.50
N THR A 106 -3.49 19.45 1.54
CA THR A 106 -2.71 19.54 2.78
C THR A 106 -3.34 20.60 3.67
N SER A 107 -3.73 21.75 3.08
CA SER A 107 -4.54 22.75 3.77
C SER A 107 -5.82 22.16 4.37
N LEU A 108 -6.55 21.33 3.59
CA LEU A 108 -7.77 20.66 4.07
C LEU A 108 -7.51 19.73 5.25
N ILE A 109 -6.44 18.95 5.20
CA ILE A 109 -6.05 18.04 6.29
C ILE A 109 -5.61 18.85 7.52
N THR A 110 -4.87 19.96 7.35
CA THR A 110 -4.41 20.79 8.47
C THR A 110 -5.54 21.52 9.19
N GLU A 111 -6.64 21.82 8.51
CA GLU A 111 -7.85 22.37 9.13
C GLU A 111 -8.59 21.31 9.98
N SER A 112 -8.21 20.03 9.86
CA SER A 112 -8.73 18.92 10.64
C SER A 112 -7.75 18.52 11.75
N PRO A 113 -8.16 18.50 13.04
CA PRO A 113 -7.27 18.15 14.16
C PRO A 113 -7.00 16.64 14.29
N THR A 114 -7.35 15.82 13.29
CA THR A 114 -7.42 14.36 13.40
C THR A 114 -6.24 13.65 12.72
N VAL A 115 -5.93 12.43 13.17
CA VAL A 115 -4.81 11.61 12.65
C VAL A 115 -5.25 10.73 11.48
N SER A 116 -4.32 10.21 10.67
CA SER A 116 -4.68 9.33 9.53
C SER A 116 -5.27 7.98 9.94
N SER A 117 -5.13 7.60 11.22
CA SER A 117 -5.81 6.44 11.81
C SER A 117 -7.23 6.75 12.27
N ASP A 118 -7.67 8.02 12.26
CA ASP A 118 -9.03 8.41 12.64
C ASP A 118 -10.02 7.97 11.55
N PRO A 119 -11.08 7.21 11.86
CA PRO A 119 -12.07 6.80 10.86
C PRO A 119 -12.88 7.95 10.26
N GLU A 120 -13.03 9.09 10.96
CA GLU A 120 -13.90 10.19 10.55
C GLU A 120 -13.25 11.17 9.57
N ILE A 121 -11.92 11.11 9.42
CA ILE A 121 -11.18 12.03 8.56
C ILE A 121 -11.52 11.88 7.07
N ILE A 122 -11.70 10.65 6.57
CA ILE A 122 -12.03 10.41 5.17
C ILE A 122 -13.44 10.95 4.86
N PRO A 123 -14.48 10.63 5.64
CA PRO A 123 -15.78 11.30 5.53
C PRO A 123 -15.68 12.83 5.58
N HIS A 124 -14.86 13.37 6.48
CA HIS A 124 -14.68 14.82 6.61
C HIS A 124 -14.08 15.46 5.35
N ILE A 125 -12.98 14.89 4.84
CA ILE A 125 -12.32 15.36 3.60
C ILE A 125 -13.30 15.29 2.43
N VAL A 126 -14.03 14.18 2.29
CA VAL A 126 -15.03 14.00 1.23
C VAL A 126 -16.16 15.01 1.35
N ALA A 127 -16.68 15.25 2.55
CA ALA A 127 -17.75 16.22 2.80
C ALA A 127 -17.28 17.65 2.48
N HIS A 128 -16.07 18.03 2.91
CA HIS A 128 -15.49 19.33 2.63
C HIS A 128 -15.31 19.53 1.12
N LEU A 129 -14.68 18.58 0.42
CA LEU A 129 -14.50 18.66 -1.03
C LEU A 129 -15.82 18.72 -1.78
N SER A 130 -16.83 17.97 -1.33
CA SER A 130 -18.17 18.00 -1.92
C SER A 130 -18.88 19.35 -1.74
N SER A 131 -18.53 20.12 -0.69
CA SER A 131 -19.08 21.46 -0.46
C SER A 131 -18.45 22.54 -1.36
N LEU A 132 -17.29 22.27 -1.97
CA LEU A 132 -16.62 23.20 -2.86
C LEU A 132 -17.36 23.32 -4.20
N PRO A 133 -17.29 24.48 -4.89
CA PRO A 133 -17.94 24.67 -6.20
C PRO A 133 -17.46 23.68 -7.27
N GLN A 134 -18.29 22.68 -7.62
CA GLN A 134 -17.96 21.61 -8.58
C GLN A 134 -18.14 21.99 -10.06
N ASN A 135 -17.98 23.26 -10.42
CA ASN A 135 -18.41 23.75 -11.73
C ASN A 135 -17.25 24.14 -12.67
N LYS A 136 -16.10 24.53 -12.12
CA LYS A 136 -14.92 24.97 -12.89
C LYS A 136 -13.64 24.66 -12.10
N GLY A 137 -12.67 24.02 -12.75
CA GLY A 137 -11.34 23.79 -12.20
C GLY A 137 -10.76 22.42 -12.54
N LEU A 138 -9.82 21.96 -11.71
CA LEU A 138 -9.06 20.73 -11.96
C LEU A 138 -9.80 19.51 -11.42
N SER A 139 -10.09 18.53 -12.29
CA SER A 139 -10.69 17.26 -11.90
C SER A 139 -9.66 16.35 -11.25
N VAL A 140 -9.87 15.99 -9.99
CA VAL A 140 -9.01 15.11 -9.21
C VAL A 140 -9.84 13.93 -8.71
N GLN A 141 -9.36 12.72 -8.96
CA GLN A 141 -9.95 11.51 -8.41
C GLN A 141 -9.21 11.12 -7.14
N LEU A 142 -9.97 10.88 -6.06
CA LEU A 142 -9.42 10.53 -4.76
C LEU A 142 -9.72 9.08 -4.39
N PHE A 143 -8.74 8.45 -3.76
CA PHE A 143 -8.80 7.09 -3.29
C PHE A 143 -8.17 7.00 -1.91
N SER A 144 -8.51 5.95 -1.16
CA SER A 144 -7.78 5.61 0.05
C SER A 144 -7.44 4.13 0.11
N ILE A 145 -6.29 3.86 0.72
CA ILE A 145 -5.86 2.50 1.08
C ILE A 145 -5.40 2.47 2.53
N PRO A 146 -5.66 1.39 3.27
CA PRO A 146 -4.99 1.15 4.53
C PRO A 146 -3.56 0.67 4.29
N VAL A 147 -2.65 1.14 5.14
CA VAL A 147 -1.29 0.62 5.25
C VAL A 147 -0.97 0.41 6.72
N PHE A 148 0.03 -0.42 7.01
CA PHE A 148 0.37 -0.79 8.37
C PHE A 148 1.79 -0.38 8.72
N GLY A 149 1.90 0.45 9.75
CA GLY A 149 3.16 0.92 10.31
C GLY A 149 3.51 0.21 11.61
N SER A 150 4.75 0.40 12.06
CA SER A 150 5.21 -0.12 13.35
C SER A 150 4.78 0.73 14.56
N SER A 151 4.22 1.92 14.31
CA SER A 151 3.77 2.85 15.34
C SER A 151 2.39 3.40 15.00
N ALA A 152 1.53 3.54 16.01
CA ALA A 152 0.24 4.24 15.87
C ALA A 152 0.38 5.73 15.54
N GLU A 153 1.50 6.35 15.94
CA GLU A 153 1.65 7.80 15.88
C GLU A 153 2.45 8.28 14.66
N LYS A 154 3.32 7.42 14.11
CA LYS A 154 4.23 7.76 13.02
C LYS A 154 4.31 6.62 12.02
N LEU A 155 3.87 6.86 10.80
CA LEU A 155 3.99 5.90 9.71
C LEU A 155 5.46 5.58 9.39
N LEU A 156 6.30 6.62 9.35
CA LEU A 156 7.71 6.55 9.01
C LEU A 156 8.62 6.74 10.23
N ALA A 157 8.45 5.89 11.25
CA ALA A 157 9.18 6.02 12.51
C ALA A 157 10.72 5.89 12.39
N GLY A 158 11.22 5.20 11.35
CA GLY A 158 12.66 4.92 11.17
C GLY A 158 13.42 5.85 10.23
N GLY A 159 12.77 6.88 9.67
CA GLY A 159 13.41 7.84 8.74
C GLY A 159 12.48 8.28 7.61
N PRO A 160 12.86 9.28 6.80
CA PRO A 160 11.97 9.91 5.84
C PRO A 160 11.72 9.05 4.58
N ILE A 161 12.57 8.05 4.31
CA ILE A 161 12.44 7.24 3.09
C ILE A 161 11.49 6.07 3.37
N PRO A 162 10.35 5.96 2.68
CA PRO A 162 9.45 4.82 2.85
C PRO A 162 10.02 3.56 2.18
N ARG A 163 9.85 2.42 2.84
CA ARG A 163 9.98 1.09 2.24
C ARG A 163 8.67 0.34 2.41
N TRP A 164 8.29 -0.42 1.40
CA TRP A 164 6.97 -1.04 1.27
C TRP A 164 7.11 -2.54 1.19
N LYS A 165 6.21 -3.29 1.82
CA LYS A 165 6.18 -4.75 1.71
C LYS A 165 4.74 -5.21 1.61
N TRP A 166 4.43 -6.09 0.68
CA TRP A 166 3.11 -6.72 0.65
C TRP A 166 3.06 -7.91 1.60
N ALA A 167 1.89 -8.15 2.16
CA ALA A 167 1.61 -9.30 3.00
C ALA A 167 0.19 -9.80 2.76
N LYS A 168 -0.01 -11.11 2.95
CA LYS A 168 -1.32 -11.75 2.89
C LYS A 168 -1.47 -12.64 4.12
N PRO A 169 -1.94 -12.08 5.26
CA PRO A 169 -2.06 -12.84 6.50
C PRO A 169 -3.15 -13.92 6.44
N THR A 170 -4.17 -13.70 5.59
CA THR A 170 -5.27 -14.64 5.39
C THR A 170 -5.16 -15.24 3.99
N SER A 171 -4.43 -16.35 3.89
CA SER A 171 -4.30 -17.13 2.67
C SER A 171 -4.54 -18.61 2.98
N VAL A 172 -5.21 -19.30 2.07
CA VAL A 172 -5.56 -20.74 2.22
C VAL A 172 -4.30 -21.60 2.34
N TYR A 173 -3.18 -21.15 1.77
CA TYR A 173 -1.89 -21.85 1.77
C TYR A 173 -0.94 -21.38 2.88
N GLY A 174 -1.49 -20.72 3.91
CA GLY A 174 -0.69 -20.06 4.95
C GLY A 174 -0.30 -18.63 4.57
N GLN A 175 0.28 -17.95 5.55
CA GLN A 175 0.71 -16.56 5.48
C GLN A 175 1.80 -16.38 4.43
N LYS A 176 1.63 -15.36 3.58
CA LYS A 176 2.61 -14.99 2.54
C LYS A 176 3.02 -13.53 2.68
N SER A 177 4.22 -13.21 2.25
CA SER A 177 4.72 -11.84 2.22
C SER A 177 5.83 -11.68 1.20
N GLY A 178 6.03 -10.44 0.73
CA GLY A 178 7.11 -10.09 -0.19
C GLY A 178 8.39 -9.60 0.49
N SER A 179 9.31 -9.12 -0.34
CA SER A 179 10.47 -8.34 0.08
C SER A 179 10.10 -6.88 0.34
N TRP A 180 11.01 -6.15 0.99
CA TRP A 180 10.89 -4.70 1.17
C TRP A 180 11.33 -3.97 -0.11
N GLU A 181 10.43 -3.21 -0.70
CA GLU A 181 10.61 -2.46 -1.94
C GLU A 181 10.70 -0.96 -1.70
N ILE A 182 11.39 -0.25 -2.60
CA ILE A 182 11.46 1.22 -2.60
C ILE A 182 10.15 1.81 -3.11
N GLU A 183 9.57 1.16 -4.12
CA GLU A 183 8.36 1.61 -4.78
C GLU A 183 7.15 0.85 -4.25
N LEU A 184 6.15 1.59 -3.73
CA LEU A 184 4.86 1.01 -3.35
C LEU A 184 4.24 0.23 -4.51
N GLY A 185 4.46 0.73 -5.73
CA GLY A 185 3.93 0.11 -6.92
C GLY A 185 4.44 -1.31 -7.13
N LYS A 186 5.76 -1.47 -7.14
CA LYS A 186 6.40 -2.78 -7.25
C LYS A 186 5.96 -3.73 -6.14
N ALA A 187 5.85 -3.24 -4.89
CA ALA A 187 5.32 -4.08 -3.81
C ALA A 187 3.90 -4.60 -4.08
N ILE A 188 3.03 -3.77 -4.67
CA ILE A 188 1.66 -4.18 -5.02
C ILE A 188 1.67 -5.16 -6.19
N GLU A 189 2.44 -4.90 -7.25
CA GLU A 189 2.58 -5.80 -8.40
C GLU A 189 3.09 -7.17 -7.97
N ASP A 190 4.20 -7.23 -7.23
CA ASP A 190 4.77 -8.49 -6.74
C ASP A 190 3.76 -9.27 -5.89
N GLY A 191 2.99 -8.55 -5.07
CA GLY A 191 1.94 -9.13 -4.25
C GLY A 191 0.78 -9.67 -5.06
N GLU A 192 0.37 -8.96 -6.10
CA GLU A 192 -0.67 -9.42 -7.02
C GLU A 192 -0.24 -10.72 -7.72
N TRP A 193 0.96 -10.73 -8.32
CA TRP A 193 1.50 -11.91 -8.99
C TRP A 193 1.65 -13.11 -8.04
N SER A 194 2.05 -12.86 -6.80
CA SER A 194 2.38 -13.93 -5.83
C SER A 194 1.19 -14.43 -5.01
N ALA A 195 0.23 -13.54 -4.74
CA ALA A 195 -0.81 -13.75 -3.75
C ALA A 195 -2.20 -13.23 -4.17
N GLY A 196 -2.32 -12.52 -5.29
CA GLY A 196 -3.58 -12.01 -5.84
C GLY A 196 -4.13 -10.81 -5.08
N LYS A 197 -5.46 -10.81 -4.84
CA LYS A 197 -6.19 -9.72 -4.16
C LYS A 197 -6.09 -9.78 -2.63
N ASP A 198 -6.64 -8.76 -1.99
CA ASP A 198 -6.75 -8.61 -0.52
C ASP A 198 -5.39 -8.52 0.18
N LEU A 199 -4.44 -7.83 -0.46
CA LEU A 199 -3.11 -7.59 0.08
C LEU A 199 -3.17 -6.59 1.24
N GLN A 200 -2.37 -6.84 2.27
CA GLN A 200 -1.98 -5.83 3.24
C GLN A 200 -0.67 -5.21 2.81
N ILE A 201 -0.54 -3.89 2.98
CA ILE A 201 0.68 -3.16 2.68
C ILE A 201 1.31 -2.71 3.99
N LEU A 202 2.53 -3.17 4.23
CA LEU A 202 3.36 -2.76 5.35
C LEU A 202 4.29 -1.64 4.91
N VAL A 203 4.55 -0.70 5.81
CA VAL A 203 5.43 0.43 5.52
C VAL A 203 6.33 0.74 6.71
N LYS A 204 7.59 1.06 6.41
CA LYS A 204 8.56 1.57 7.38
C LYS A 204 9.34 2.74 6.81
N GLY A 205 9.77 3.62 7.69
CA GLY A 205 10.75 4.65 7.37
C GLY A 205 12.17 4.12 7.50
N VAL A 206 13.08 4.52 6.61
CA VAL A 206 14.52 4.27 6.70
C VAL A 206 15.30 5.59 6.54
N PRO A 207 16.51 5.71 7.11
CA PRO A 207 17.33 6.92 6.99
C PRO A 207 17.92 7.06 5.58
N GLU A 208 18.31 8.28 5.20
CA GLU A 208 18.74 8.66 3.85
C GLU A 208 20.03 7.97 3.34
N GLY A 209 20.74 7.20 4.17
CA GLY A 209 21.93 6.43 3.79
C GLY A 209 21.70 4.94 3.48
N ASN A 210 20.47 4.44 3.62
CA ASN A 210 20.12 3.02 3.45
C ASN A 210 19.16 2.78 2.27
N ALA A 211 19.09 3.70 1.30
CA ALA A 211 18.19 3.61 0.15
C ALA A 211 18.64 2.59 -0.91
N ASP A 212 19.90 2.14 -0.90
CA ASP A 212 20.53 1.41 -2.01
C ASP A 212 20.90 -0.07 -1.71
N TYR A 213 20.16 -0.72 -0.82
CA TYR A 213 20.25 -2.18 -0.63
C TYR A 213 18.88 -2.83 -0.78
#